data_AF-A0A1M6JWB7-F1
#
_entry.id   AF-A0A1M6JWB7-F1
#
_cell.length_a   1.000
_cell.length_b   1.000
_cell.length_c   1.000
_cell.angle_alpha   90.00
_cell.angle_beta   90.00
_cell.angle_gamma   90.00
#
_symmetry.space_group_name_H-M   'P 1'
#
loop_
_entity.id
_entity.type
_entity.pdbx_description
1 polymer ?
#
loop_
_entity_poly.entity_id
_entity_poly.type
_entity_poly.pdbx_seq_one_letter_code
_entity_poly.pdbx_strand_id
1 'polypeptide(L)'
;MIRMPMSLHTQFKNRSFLHSLEMAYQGILSNLRRERNMRIHFFIFQLLLVFDLLIQPTWWQIILGLMAAGGVFALELINCSLEAVVDLLVQHQWNTLAKAAKDAAAGAVLVFAFMAAMLAIALAFVNWPWRLNLIFHPRFLSTGLVLLTAVLSWITWFAADKQNLKNDEVWTGE
;
A
#
# COMPACT_ATOMS: atom_id res chain seq x y z
N MET A 1 12.28 45.86 -21.17
CA MET A 1 12.63 45.75 -19.74
C MET A 1 11.45 45.09 -19.02
N ILE A 2 11.49 43.76 -18.89
CA ILE A 2 10.40 42.97 -18.27
C ILE A 2 10.64 43.01 -16.76
N ARG A 3 9.73 43.64 -16.00
CA ARG A 3 9.73 43.58 -14.54
C ARG A 3 9.36 42.16 -14.12
N MET A 4 10.29 41.42 -13.54
CA MET A 4 9.94 40.22 -12.79
C MET A 4 9.33 40.66 -11.44
N PRO A 5 8.15 40.18 -11.05
CA PRO A 5 7.67 40.36 -9.69
C PRO A 5 8.57 39.56 -8.74
N MET A 6 9.34 40.31 -7.96
CA MET A 6 10.13 39.81 -6.85
C MET A 6 9.22 39.59 -5.64
N SER A 7 8.88 38.33 -5.40
CA SER A 7 8.79 37.68 -4.08
C SER A 7 8.03 36.34 -4.18
N LEU A 8 8.74 35.29 -4.61
CA LEU A 8 8.44 33.97 -4.06
C LEU A 8 8.95 33.98 -2.61
N HIS A 9 8.22 34.67 -1.73
CA HIS A 9 8.30 34.35 -0.31
C HIS A 9 7.77 32.93 -0.20
N THR A 10 8.68 31.97 -0.33
CA THR A 10 8.47 30.59 0.08
C THR A 10 8.08 30.65 1.54
N GLN A 11 6.78 30.67 1.79
CA GLN A 11 6.15 30.47 3.07
C GLN A 11 6.46 29.02 3.49
N PHE A 12 7.72 28.74 3.84
CA PHE A 12 8.06 27.67 4.76
C PHE A 12 7.59 28.12 6.15
N LYS A 13 6.27 28.34 6.26
CA LYS A 13 5.56 28.52 7.51
C LYS A 13 6.00 27.38 8.39
N ASN A 14 6.46 27.69 9.60
CA ASN A 14 6.87 26.71 10.60
C ASN A 14 5.68 25.77 10.85
N ARG A 15 5.59 24.69 10.07
CA ARG A 15 4.46 23.77 10.11
C ARG A 15 4.66 22.94 11.37
N SER A 16 3.65 22.91 12.22
CA SER A 16 3.70 22.05 13.40
C SER A 16 3.92 20.61 12.92
N PHE A 17 4.64 19.82 13.73
CA PHE A 17 4.83 18.41 13.47
C PHE A 17 3.51 17.68 13.16
N LEU A 18 2.43 18.05 13.87
CA LEU A 18 1.08 17.54 13.64
C LEU A 18 0.55 17.85 12.24
N HIS A 19 0.79 19.06 11.73
CA HIS A 19 0.39 19.44 10.36
C HIS A 19 1.11 18.57 9.32
N SER A 20 2.41 18.32 9.52
CA SER A 20 3.18 17.46 8.61
C SER A 20 2.71 16.00 8.63
N LEU A 21 2.33 15.49 9.81
CA LEU A 21 1.74 14.16 9.94
C LEU A 21 0.37 14.07 9.27
N GLU A 22 -0.47 15.09 9.41
CA GLU A 22 -1.77 15.13 8.74
C GLU A 22 -1.64 15.09 7.22
N MET A 23 -0.70 15.86 6.66
CA MET A 23 -0.44 15.82 5.22
C MET A 23 0.07 14.44 4.76
N ALA A 24 0.99 13.83 5.52
CA ALA A 24 1.48 12.49 5.21
C ALA A 24 0.36 11.44 5.26
N TYR A 25 -0.52 11.52 6.27
CA TYR A 25 -1.68 10.66 6.41
C TYR A 25 -2.67 10.82 5.24
N GLN A 26 -2.98 12.06 4.87
CA GLN A 26 -3.83 12.34 3.71
C GLN A 26 -3.22 11.80 2.43
N GLY A 27 -1.90 11.90 2.25
CA GLY A 27 -1.17 11.32 1.12
C GLY A 27 -1.25 9.80 1.06
N ILE A 28 -1.13 9.11 2.19
CA ILE A 28 -1.29 7.65 2.26
C ILE A 28 -2.73 7.26 1.90
N LEU A 29 -3.72 7.96 2.46
CA LEU A 29 -5.14 7.64 2.28
C LEU A 29 -5.62 7.90 0.85
N SER A 30 -5.18 8.99 0.22
CA SER A 30 -5.52 9.30 -1.17
C SER A 30 -4.94 8.26 -2.11
N ASN A 31 -3.69 7.85 -1.90
CA ASN A 31 -3.01 6.88 -2.74
C ASN A 31 -3.63 5.47 -2.59
N LEU A 32 -4.04 5.09 -1.36
CA LEU A 32 -4.76 3.85 -1.10
C LEU A 32 -6.10 3.75 -1.86
N ARG A 33 -6.79 4.87 -2.07
CA ARG A 33 -8.06 4.89 -2.83
C ARG A 33 -7.85 4.93 -4.33
N ARG A 34 -6.79 5.61 -4.79
CA ARG A 34 -6.50 5.75 -6.22
C ARG A 34 -5.96 4.46 -6.81
N GLU A 35 -4.98 3.86 -6.16
CA GLU A 35 -4.17 2.81 -6.77
C GLU A 35 -4.69 1.40 -6.49
N ARG A 36 -4.94 0.65 -7.56
CA ARG A 36 -5.39 -0.76 -7.45
C ARG A 36 -4.32 -1.64 -6.80
N ASN A 37 -3.06 -1.47 -7.15
CA ASN A 37 -1.97 -2.27 -6.62
C ASN A 37 -1.79 -2.04 -5.12
N MET A 38 -1.83 -0.78 -4.67
CA MET A 38 -1.80 -0.45 -3.25
C MET A 38 -2.95 -1.10 -2.45
N ARG A 39 -4.18 -1.14 -2.97
CA ARG A 39 -5.30 -1.87 -2.33
C ARG A 39 -5.06 -3.38 -2.22
N ILE A 40 -4.49 -3.98 -3.26
CA ILE A 40 -4.19 -5.42 -3.27
C ILE A 40 -3.09 -5.72 -2.26
N HIS A 41 -2.00 -4.95 -2.24
CA HIS A 41 -0.92 -5.11 -1.25
C HIS A 41 -1.44 -4.92 0.18
N PHE A 42 -2.34 -3.94 0.38
CA PHE A 42 -3.00 -3.73 1.67
C PHE A 42 -3.83 -4.92 2.13
N PHE A 43 -4.62 -5.48 1.24
CA PHE A 43 -5.42 -6.66 1.54
C PHE A 43 -4.56 -7.89 1.86
N ILE A 44 -3.53 -8.15 1.04
CA ILE A 44 -2.60 -9.26 1.26
C ILE A 44 -1.93 -9.11 2.63
N PHE A 45 -1.50 -7.89 2.99
CA PHE A 45 -0.91 -7.63 4.31
C PHE A 45 -1.88 -7.95 5.47
N GLN A 46 -3.15 -7.55 5.37
CA GLN A 46 -4.16 -7.90 6.38
C GLN A 46 -4.36 -9.41 6.52
N LEU A 47 -4.42 -10.14 5.39
CA LEU A 47 -4.53 -11.60 5.41
C LEU A 47 -3.33 -12.25 6.09
N LEU A 48 -2.11 -11.77 5.80
CA LEU A 48 -0.88 -12.27 6.42
C LEU A 48 -0.86 -12.02 7.93
N LEU A 49 -1.26 -10.82 8.39
CA LEU A 49 -1.35 -10.52 9.82
C LEU A 49 -2.33 -11.44 10.56
N VAL A 50 -3.48 -11.73 9.95
CA VAL A 50 -4.46 -12.65 10.56
C VAL A 50 -3.94 -14.09 10.52
N PHE A 51 -3.27 -14.48 9.44
CA PHE A 51 -2.66 -15.81 9.32
C PHE A 51 -1.53 -16.01 10.34
N ASP A 52 -0.74 -14.97 10.65
CA ASP A 52 0.28 -15.00 11.69
C ASP A 52 -0.28 -15.38 13.07
N LEU A 53 -1.54 -15.06 13.37
CA LEU A 53 -2.21 -15.48 14.61
C LEU A 53 -2.37 -17.01 14.74
N LEU A 54 -2.33 -17.76 13.64
CA LEU A 54 -2.36 -19.23 13.63
C LEU A 54 -1.00 -19.86 13.92
N ILE A 55 0.06 -19.29 13.34
CA ILE A 55 1.41 -19.87 13.34
C ILE A 55 2.27 -19.42 14.53
N GLN A 56 1.78 -18.49 15.37
CA GLN A 56 2.45 -18.01 16.59
C GLN A 56 3.92 -17.63 16.36
N PRO A 57 4.19 -16.68 15.45
CA PRO A 57 5.55 -16.28 15.14
C PRO A 57 6.25 -15.68 16.37
N THR A 58 7.56 -15.85 16.41
CA THR A 58 8.42 -15.15 17.38
C THR A 58 8.44 -13.65 17.09
N TRP A 59 8.78 -12.83 18.11
CA TRP A 59 8.88 -11.38 17.95
C TRP A 59 9.75 -10.93 16.78
N TRP A 60 10.86 -11.64 16.51
CA TRP A 60 11.73 -11.34 15.37
C TRP A 60 11.06 -11.55 14.03
N GLN A 61 10.24 -12.59 13.90
CA GLN A 61 9.52 -12.88 12.66
C GLN A 61 8.40 -11.86 12.41
N ILE A 62 7.74 -11.40 13.48
CA ILE A 62 6.76 -10.30 13.40
C ILE A 62 7.45 -9.02 12.90
N ILE A 63 8.60 -8.65 13.48
CA ILE A 63 9.37 -7.47 13.06
C ILE A 63 9.77 -7.58 11.58
N LEU A 64 10.29 -8.73 11.15
CA LEU A 64 10.67 -8.97 9.76
C LEU A 64 9.47 -8.86 8.80
N GLY A 65 8.32 -9.44 9.17
CA GLY A 65 7.08 -9.33 8.40
C GLY A 65 6.59 -7.88 8.27
N LEU A 66 6.60 -7.13 9.38
CA LEU A 66 6.23 -5.71 9.40
C LEU A 66 7.18 -4.85 8.56
N MET A 67 8.50 -5.10 8.61
CA MET A 67 9.48 -4.39 7.80
C MET A 67 9.30 -4.69 6.30
N ALA A 68 9.06 -5.95 5.93
CA ALA A 68 8.83 -6.33 4.55
C ALA A 68 7.51 -5.73 4.01
N ALA A 69 6.42 -5.80 4.77
CA ALA A 69 5.16 -5.18 4.36
C ALA A 69 5.28 -3.66 4.26
N GLY A 70 5.87 -3.02 5.28
CA GLY A 70 6.12 -1.59 5.31
C GLY A 70 6.98 -1.12 4.13
N GLY A 71 7.99 -1.90 3.75
CA GLY A 71 8.82 -1.63 2.58
C GLY A 71 8.05 -1.68 1.26
N VAL A 72 7.13 -2.64 1.08
CA VAL A 72 6.25 -2.69 -0.11
C VAL A 72 5.38 -1.44 -0.19
N PHE A 73 4.74 -1.03 0.91
CA PHE A 73 3.92 0.18 0.92
C PHE A 73 4.73 1.45 0.65
N ALA A 74 5.93 1.54 1.23
CA ALA A 74 6.81 2.69 1.01
C ALA A 74 7.22 2.80 -0.47
N LEU A 75 7.59 1.68 -1.10
CA LEU A 75 7.92 1.65 -2.52
C LEU A 75 6.73 1.96 -3.42
N GLU A 76 5.53 1.50 -3.08
CA GLU A 76 4.31 1.84 -3.83
C GLU A 76 4.01 3.35 -3.77
N LEU A 77 4.17 3.98 -2.59
CA LEU A 77 4.05 5.43 -2.43
C LEU A 77 5.11 6.18 -3.25
N ILE A 78 6.35 5.69 -3.25
CA ILE A 78 7.43 6.24 -4.07
C ILE A 78 7.09 6.10 -5.56
N ASN A 79 6.62 4.93 -6.01
CA ASN A 79 6.20 4.71 -7.40
C ASN A 79 5.15 5.72 -7.85
N CYS A 80 4.11 5.94 -7.03
CA CYS A 80 3.05 6.90 -7.35
C CYS A 80 3.54 8.34 -7.38
N SER A 81 4.45 8.70 -6.46
CA SER A 81 5.08 10.01 -6.47
C SER A 81 5.94 10.22 -7.73
N LEU A 82 6.65 9.18 -8.19
CA LEU A 82 7.45 9.22 -9.41
C LEU A 82 6.56 9.30 -10.65
N GLU A 83 5.46 8.54 -10.70
CA GLU A 83 4.47 8.65 -11.76
C GLU A 83 3.93 10.08 -11.88
N ALA A 84 3.53 10.69 -10.75
CA ALA A 84 3.03 12.07 -10.72
C ALA A 84 4.08 13.09 -11.20
N VAL A 85 5.33 12.94 -10.78
CA VAL A 85 6.44 13.81 -11.23
C VAL A 85 6.71 13.62 -12.71
N VAL A 86 6.76 12.38 -13.19
CA VAL A 86 6.99 12.08 -14.61
C VAL A 86 5.85 12.64 -15.46
N ASP A 87 4.60 12.46 -15.06
CA ASP A 87 3.42 12.98 -15.75
C ASP A 87 3.41 14.51 -15.83
N LEU A 88 3.83 15.17 -14.76
CA LEU A 88 4.01 16.61 -14.72
C LEU A 88 5.09 17.07 -15.72
N LEU A 89 6.22 16.35 -15.78
CA LEU A 89 7.34 16.70 -16.67
C LEU A 89 7.01 16.50 -18.15
N VAL A 90 6.26 15.46 -18.50
CA VAL A 90 5.87 15.21 -19.90
C VAL A 90 4.56 15.89 -20.31
N GLN A 91 3.90 16.60 -19.40
CA GLN A 91 2.60 17.24 -19.65
C GLN A 91 1.57 16.26 -20.21
N HIS A 92 1.54 15.03 -19.68
CA HIS A 92 0.70 13.92 -20.16
C HIS A 92 0.90 13.53 -21.65
N GLN A 93 2.00 13.94 -22.28
CA GLN A 93 2.36 13.51 -23.63
C GLN A 93 3.16 12.21 -23.61
N TRP A 94 3.01 11.41 -24.66
CA TRP A 94 3.72 10.15 -24.77
C TRP A 94 5.23 10.37 -24.96
N ASN A 95 6.04 9.74 -24.12
CA ASN A 95 7.49 9.81 -24.18
C ASN A 95 8.10 8.45 -23.79
N THR A 96 9.05 7.96 -24.58
CA THR A 96 9.71 6.66 -24.37
C THR A 96 10.53 6.61 -23.09
N LEU A 97 11.20 7.71 -22.70
CA LEU A 97 11.96 7.80 -21.45
C LEU A 97 11.02 7.83 -20.24
N ALA A 98 9.89 8.54 -20.35
CA ALA A 98 8.89 8.56 -19.28
C ALA A 98 8.30 7.17 -19.04
N LYS A 99 8.00 6.43 -20.12
CA LYS A 99 7.59 5.02 -20.01
C LYS A 99 8.67 4.19 -19.31
N ALA A 100 9.93 4.29 -19.74
CA ALA A 100 11.02 3.53 -19.13
C ALA A 100 11.19 3.85 -17.63
N ALA A 101 11.06 5.10 -17.24
CA ALA A 101 11.13 5.52 -15.84
C ALA A 101 9.98 4.92 -14.99
N LYS A 102 8.75 4.98 -15.50
CA LYS A 102 7.58 4.38 -14.83
C LYS A 102 7.69 2.86 -14.74
N ASP A 103 8.08 2.21 -15.84
CA ASP A 103 8.26 0.75 -15.88
C ASP A 103 9.34 0.29 -14.89
N ALA A 104 10.44 1.05 -14.74
CA ALA A 104 11.49 0.77 -13.78
C ALA A 104 11.02 0.95 -12.32
N ALA A 105 10.24 2.00 -12.04
CA ALA A 105 9.68 2.24 -10.70
C ALA A 105 8.69 1.13 -10.31
N ALA A 106 7.78 0.75 -11.22
CA ALA A 106 6.86 -0.37 -11.02
C ALA A 106 7.63 -1.70 -10.86
N GLY A 107 8.71 -1.89 -11.62
CA GLY A 107 9.60 -3.05 -11.49
C GLY A 107 10.25 -3.15 -10.10
N ALA A 108 10.66 -2.03 -9.51
CA ALA A 108 11.23 -2.00 -8.16
C ALA A 108 10.21 -2.45 -7.10
N VAL A 109 8.96 -1.98 -7.19
CA VAL A 109 7.87 -2.46 -6.32
C VAL A 109 7.68 -3.96 -6.48
N LEU A 110 7.61 -4.44 -7.74
CA LEU A 110 7.36 -5.86 -8.02
C LEU A 110 8.44 -6.77 -7.42
N VAL A 111 9.72 -6.40 -7.60
CA VAL A 111 10.84 -7.16 -7.03
C VAL A 111 10.74 -7.20 -5.50
N PHE A 112 10.46 -6.07 -4.86
CA PHE A 112 10.37 -6.03 -3.41
C PHE A 112 9.14 -6.79 -2.88
N ALA A 113 7.99 -6.67 -3.55
CA ALA A 113 6.79 -7.43 -3.22
C ALA A 113 7.00 -8.94 -3.35
N PHE A 114 7.74 -9.36 -4.37
CA PHE A 114 8.12 -10.77 -4.54
C PHE A 114 9.02 -11.25 -3.39
N MET A 115 10.02 -10.48 -3.00
CA MET A 115 10.89 -10.81 -1.86
C MET A 115 10.10 -10.86 -0.54
N ALA A 116 9.17 -9.93 -0.33
CA ALA A 116 8.29 -9.93 0.84
C ALA A 116 7.38 -11.17 0.87
N ALA A 117 6.86 -11.59 -0.29
CA ALA A 117 6.07 -12.81 -0.41
C ALA A 117 6.91 -14.07 -0.11
N MET A 118 8.13 -14.16 -0.63
CA MET A 118 9.05 -15.26 -0.31
C MET A 118 9.37 -15.33 1.19
N LEU A 119 9.62 -14.18 1.82
CA LEU A 119 9.85 -14.11 3.26
C LEU A 119 8.62 -14.61 4.04
N ALA A 120 7.41 -14.16 3.69
CA ALA A 120 6.19 -14.59 4.33
C ALA A 120 5.99 -16.12 4.21
N ILE A 121 6.25 -16.70 3.04
CA ILE A 121 6.19 -18.16 2.82
C ILE A 121 7.23 -18.88 3.67
N ALA A 122 8.47 -18.37 3.74
CA ALA A 122 9.53 -18.97 4.54
C ALA A 122 9.20 -18.93 6.04
N LEU A 123 8.68 -17.81 6.54
CA LEU A 123 8.21 -17.67 7.92
C LEU A 123 7.05 -18.62 8.22
N ALA A 124 6.08 -18.71 7.32
CA ALA A 124 4.98 -19.66 7.45
C ALA A 124 5.49 -21.10 7.54
N PHE A 125 6.42 -21.49 6.66
CA PHE A 125 7.01 -22.83 6.63
C PHE A 125 7.81 -23.17 7.90
N VAL A 126 8.62 -22.24 8.40
CA VAL A 126 9.42 -22.42 9.62
C VAL A 126 8.53 -22.60 10.85
N ASN A 127 7.45 -21.82 10.95
CA ASN A 127 6.51 -21.88 12.07
C ASN A 127 5.44 -22.96 11.89
N TRP A 128 5.35 -23.57 10.71
CA TRP A 128 4.33 -24.58 10.46
C TRP A 128 4.60 -25.85 11.26
N PRO A 129 3.66 -26.31 12.10
CA PRO A 129 3.77 -27.63 12.67
C PRO A 129 3.58 -28.65 11.54
N TRP A 130 4.61 -29.44 11.22
CA TRP A 130 4.57 -30.56 10.27
C TRP A 130 3.57 -31.69 10.60
N ARG A 131 2.66 -31.46 11.56
CA ARG A 131 1.69 -32.43 12.07
C ARG A 131 0.29 -32.06 11.58
N LEU A 132 -0.50 -33.06 11.21
CA LEU A 132 -1.92 -32.98 10.77
C LEU A 132 -2.89 -32.29 11.76
N ASN A 133 -2.40 -31.69 12.84
CA ASN A 133 -3.20 -31.09 13.92
C ASN A 133 -3.60 -29.63 13.70
N LEU A 134 -3.42 -29.06 12.51
CA LEU A 134 -3.87 -27.69 12.24
C LEU A 134 -5.38 -27.54 12.46
N ILE A 135 -6.15 -28.55 12.03
CA ILE A 135 -7.62 -28.62 12.21
C ILE A 135 -7.99 -28.73 13.71
N PHE A 136 -7.12 -29.34 14.52
CA PHE A 136 -7.33 -29.55 15.96
C PHE A 136 -6.73 -28.43 16.82
N HIS A 137 -6.08 -27.42 16.23
CA HIS A 137 -5.54 -26.31 16.99
C HIS A 137 -6.70 -25.46 17.55
N PRO A 138 -6.71 -25.12 18.84
CA PRO A 138 -7.85 -24.43 19.48
C PRO A 138 -8.19 -23.07 18.85
N ARG A 139 -7.23 -22.45 18.14
CA ARG A 139 -7.40 -21.18 17.42
C ARG A 139 -7.84 -21.33 15.95
N PHE A 140 -7.91 -22.54 15.41
CA PHE A 140 -8.22 -22.76 13.99
C PHE A 140 -9.58 -22.19 13.59
N LEU A 141 -10.62 -22.52 14.36
CA LEU A 141 -11.99 -22.05 14.10
C LEU A 141 -12.10 -20.53 14.24
N SER A 142 -11.52 -19.97 15.31
CA SER A 142 -11.55 -18.53 15.58
C SER A 142 -10.81 -17.73 14.52
N THR A 143 -9.63 -18.18 14.08
CA THR A 143 -8.88 -17.45 13.07
C THR A 143 -9.48 -17.63 11.68
N GLY A 144 -10.04 -18.79 11.38
CA GLY A 144 -10.85 -18.99 10.17
C GLY A 144 -12.03 -18.00 10.10
N LEU A 145 -12.71 -17.77 11.23
CA LEU A 145 -13.77 -16.77 11.32
C LEU A 145 -13.25 -15.34 11.15
N VAL A 146 -12.11 -14.99 11.75
CA VAL A 146 -11.48 -13.66 11.59
C VAL A 146 -11.02 -13.43 10.14
N LEU A 147 -10.48 -14.45 9.47
CA LEU A 147 -10.14 -14.36 8.05
C LEU A 147 -11.39 -14.14 7.21
N LEU A 148 -12.47 -14.88 7.49
CA LEU A 148 -13.74 -14.71 6.78
C LEU A 148 -14.29 -13.29 6.95
N THR A 149 -14.28 -12.74 8.17
CA THR A 149 -14.75 -11.37 8.41
C THR A 149 -13.83 -10.31 7.79
N ALA A 150 -12.51 -10.52 7.78
CA ALA A 150 -11.56 -9.65 7.09
C ALA A 150 -11.76 -9.67 5.57
N VAL A 151 -12.01 -10.84 4.98
CA VAL A 151 -12.32 -10.97 3.55
C VAL A 151 -13.66 -10.31 3.22
N LEU A 152 -14.70 -10.53 4.03
CA LEU A 152 -16.00 -9.92 3.82
C LEU A 152 -15.96 -8.40 3.97
N SER A 153 -15.25 -7.88 4.98
CA SER A 153 -15.08 -6.43 5.17
C SER A 153 -14.29 -5.80 4.02
N TRP A 154 -13.31 -6.50 3.48
CA TRP A 154 -12.59 -6.04 2.31
C TRP A 154 -13.47 -6.04 1.05
N ILE A 155 -14.28 -7.07 0.83
CA ILE A 155 -15.22 -7.14 -0.31
C ILE A 155 -16.23 -5.99 -0.24
N THR A 156 -16.82 -5.74 0.94
CA THR A 156 -17.80 -4.65 1.10
C THR A 156 -17.14 -3.29 0.92
N TRP A 157 -15.95 -3.08 1.47
CA TRP A 157 -15.18 -1.85 1.28
C TRP A 157 -14.81 -1.62 -0.19
N PHE A 158 -14.32 -2.65 -0.88
CA PHE A 158 -13.95 -2.59 -2.28
C PHE A 158 -15.15 -2.31 -3.20
N ALA A 159 -16.30 -2.92 -2.90
CA ALA A 159 -17.54 -2.66 -3.62
C ALA A 159 -18.05 -1.22 -3.40
N ALA A 160 -17.98 -0.71 -2.16
CA ALA A 160 -18.36 0.65 -1.82
C ALA A 160 -17.43 1.70 -2.44
N ASP A 161 -16.11 1.47 -2.42
CA ASP A 161 -15.11 2.36 -3.01
C ASP A 161 -15.33 2.54 -4.53
N LYS A 162 -15.67 1.45 -5.23
CA LYS A 162 -15.99 1.48 -6.66
C LYS A 162 -17.27 2.26 -6.97
N GLN A 163 -18.24 2.29 -6.04
CA GLN A 163 -19.46 3.10 -6.19
C GLN A 163 -19.16 4.58 -5.95
N ASN A 164 -18.34 4.90 -4.95
CA ASN A 164 -17.96 6.28 -4.65
C ASN A 164 -17.18 6.93 -5.81
N LEU A 165 -16.22 6.21 -6.41
CA LEU A 165 -15.49 6.72 -7.58
C LEU A 165 -16.40 7.01 -8.78
N LYS A 166 -17.39 6.14 -9.04
CA LYS A 166 -18.38 6.38 -10.09
C LYS A 166 -19.28 7.59 -9.80
N ASN A 167 -19.65 7.77 -8.53
CA ASN A 167 -20.47 8.91 -8.14
C ASN A 167 -19.68 10.22 -8.30
N ASP A 168 -18.42 10.25 -7.88
CA ASP A 168 -17.56 11.44 -8.02
C ASP A 168 -17.33 11.84 -9.48
N GLU A 169 -17.15 10.88 -10.40
CA GLU A 169 -17.08 11.16 -11.86
C GLU A 169 -18.40 11.69 -12.45
N VAL A 170 -19.55 11.30 -11.89
CA VAL A 170 -20.87 11.81 -12.31
C VAL A 170 -21.08 13.25 -11.83
N TRP A 171 -20.51 13.64 -10.69
CA TRP A 171 -20.62 15.00 -10.15
C TRP A 171 -19.61 16.00 -10.73
N THR A 172 -18.44 15.54 -11.23
CA THR A 172 -17.42 16.40 -11.86
C THR A 172 -17.53 16.49 -13.39
N GLY A 173 -18.57 15.89 -13.97
CA GLY A 173 -18.85 15.87 -15.41
C GLY A 173 -19.66 17.07 -15.94
N GLU A 174 -19.63 18.22 -15.26
CA GLU A 174 -20.13 19.52 -15.77
C GLU A 174 -18.97 20.49 -16.06
#